data_AF-A0A3B9QBI4-F1
#
_entry.id   AF-A0A3B9QBI4-F1
#
_cell.length_a   1.000
_cell.length_b   1.000
_cell.length_c   1.000
_cell.angle_alpha   90.00
_cell.angle_beta   90.00
_cell.angle_gamma   90.00
#
_symmetry.space_group_name_H-M   'P 1'
#
loop_
_entity.id
_entity.type
_entity.pdbx_description
1 polymer ?
#
loop_
_entity_poly.entity_id
_entity_poly.type
_entity_poly.pdbx_seq_one_letter_code
_entity_poly.pdbx_strand_id
1 'polypeptide(L)'
;MKQGIIFHIQKYSIHDGPGIRTTVFLKGCPLRCQWCHNPEGISNEPELVTIGSRCIGCGMCILVCPNGAVALSAPAVDSENQEVTRTP
;
A
#
# COMPACT_ATOMS: atom_id res chain seq x y z
N MET A 1 15.10 7.85 -21.75
CA MET A 1 14.99 8.06 -20.29
C MET A 1 14.40 6.80 -19.66
N LYS A 2 14.86 6.38 -18.48
CA LYS A 2 14.25 5.25 -17.74
C LYS A 2 13.19 5.79 -16.77
N GLN A 3 12.08 5.07 -16.62
CA GLN A 3 10.97 5.40 -15.73
C GLN A 3 10.83 4.31 -14.66
N GLY A 4 10.23 4.62 -13.51
CA GLY A 4 9.98 3.68 -12.42
C GLY A 4 8.75 4.09 -11.61
N ILE A 5 8.10 3.10 -10.96
CA ILE A 5 6.89 3.32 -10.17
C ILE A 5 7.26 3.41 -8.69
N ILE A 6 6.92 4.53 -8.06
CA ILE A 6 7.06 4.72 -6.62
C ILE A 6 5.82 4.14 -5.95
N PHE A 7 5.98 3.22 -5.00
CA PHE A 7 4.85 2.65 -4.25
C PHE A 7 4.76 3.16 -2.81
N HIS A 8 5.87 3.65 -2.24
CA HIS A 8 5.87 4.22 -0.90
C HIS A 8 6.95 5.30 -0.75
N ILE A 9 6.64 6.34 0.04
CA ILE A 9 7.60 7.36 0.46
C ILE A 9 7.54 7.43 1.98
N GLN A 10 8.61 6.97 2.63
CA GLN A 10 8.73 6.96 4.07
C GLN A 10 9.56 8.16 4.51
N LYS A 11 9.02 8.96 5.43
CA LYS A 11 9.73 10.07 6.06
C LYS A 11 10.33 9.59 7.38
N TYR A 12 11.37 10.28 7.84
CA TYR A 12 12.01 10.00 9.15
C TYR A 12 12.61 8.59 9.29
N SER A 13 13.11 8.02 8.20
CA SER A 13 13.83 6.75 8.24
C SER A 13 15.19 6.92 8.92
N ILE A 14 15.40 6.26 10.05
CA ILE A 14 16.68 6.22 10.79
C ILE A 14 17.41 4.86 10.63
N HIS A 15 16.71 3.85 10.11
CA HIS A 15 17.23 2.50 9.93
C HIS A 15 17.80 2.25 8.53
N ASP A 16 17.42 3.06 7.53
CA ASP A 16 17.82 2.91 6.13
C ASP A 16 19.12 3.67 5.77
N GLY A 17 19.99 3.89 6.77
CA GLY A 17 21.28 4.55 6.64
C GLY A 17 21.52 5.66 7.66
N PRO A 18 22.71 6.30 7.67
CA PRO A 18 23.07 7.28 8.69
C PRO A 18 22.19 8.54 8.66
N GLY A 19 21.75 9.01 9.83
CA GLY A 19 20.94 10.23 9.99
C GLY A 19 19.44 10.03 9.74
N ILE A 20 18.70 11.15 9.66
CA ILE A 20 17.26 11.15 9.37
C ILE A 20 17.06 11.26 7.85
N ARG A 21 16.41 10.25 7.25
CA ARG A 21 16.24 10.15 5.79
C ARG A 21 14.78 10.16 5.38
N THR A 22 14.57 10.50 4.11
CA THR A 22 13.33 10.15 3.38
C THR A 22 13.67 9.01 2.43
N THR A 23 13.07 7.85 2.63
CA THR A 23 13.25 6.67 1.78
C THR A 23 12.16 6.65 0.71
N VAL A 24 12.55 6.45 -0.55
CA VAL A 24 11.63 6.28 -1.67
C VAL A 24 11.69 4.83 -2.14
N PHE A 25 10.56 4.13 -2.11
CA PHE A 25 10.46 2.73 -2.49
C PHE A 25 9.91 2.59 -3.91
N LEU A 26 10.61 1.78 -4.72
CA LEU A 26 10.29 1.52 -6.13
C LEU A 26 9.79 0.08 -6.33
N LYS A 27 8.83 -0.08 -7.25
CA LYS A 27 8.38 -1.39 -7.75
C LYS A 27 9.49 -2.10 -8.54
N GLY A 28 9.39 -3.42 -8.65
CA GLY A 28 10.30 -4.24 -9.46
C GLY A 28 11.52 -4.79 -8.72
N CYS A 29 11.40 -5.08 -7.42
CA CYS A 29 12.46 -5.75 -6.67
C CYS A 29 12.81 -7.09 -7.33
N PRO A 30 14.06 -7.30 -7.78
CA PRO A 30 14.45 -8.52 -8.50
C PRO A 30 14.61 -9.71 -7.55
N LEU A 31 14.58 -9.49 -6.23
CA LEU A 31 14.75 -10.55 -5.24
C LEU A 31 13.43 -11.28 -4.99
N ARG A 32 13.55 -12.51 -4.47
CA ARG A 32 12.45 -13.38 -4.03
C ARG A 32 12.75 -13.95 -2.65
N CYS A 33 13.01 -13.06 -1.69
CA CYS A 33 13.33 -13.43 -0.33
C CYS A 33 12.17 -14.22 0.30
N GLN A 34 12.48 -15.28 1.08
CA GLN A 34 11.45 -16.08 1.76
C GLN A 34 10.62 -15.26 2.76
N TRP A 35 11.25 -14.27 3.40
CA TRP A 35 10.59 -13.30 4.28
C TRP A 35 10.80 -11.89 3.74
N CYS A 36 10.07 -11.56 2.67
CA CYS A 36 10.17 -10.24 2.07
C CYS A 36 9.61 -9.17 3.01
N HIS A 37 10.41 -8.15 3.32
CA HIS A 37 9.98 -7.03 4.16
C HIS A 37 8.99 -6.11 3.43
N ASN A 38 9.11 -6.00 2.11
CA ASN A 38 8.29 -5.14 1.25
C ASN A 38 7.73 -5.96 0.07
N PRO A 39 6.82 -6.91 0.29
CA PRO A 39 6.29 -7.78 -0.77
C PRO A 39 5.60 -6.99 -1.88
N GLU A 40 5.05 -5.81 -1.58
CA GLU A 40 4.45 -4.90 -2.55
C GLU A 40 5.47 -4.39 -3.57
N GLY A 41 6.77 -4.40 -3.26
CA GLY A 41 7.82 -4.00 -4.17
C GLY A 41 8.13 -5.04 -5.25
N ILE A 42 7.60 -6.27 -5.16
CA ILE A 42 7.97 -7.39 -6.06
C ILE A 42 7.38 -7.23 -7.46
N SER A 43 6.09 -6.89 -7.56
CA SER A 43 5.43 -6.68 -8.84
C SER A 43 6.04 -5.47 -9.54
N ASN A 44 6.09 -5.51 -10.88
CA ASN A 44 6.42 -4.32 -11.68
C ASN A 44 5.18 -3.47 -11.97
N GLU A 45 3.99 -3.99 -11.70
CA GLU A 45 2.73 -3.32 -12.01
C GLU A 45 2.26 -2.43 -10.85
N PRO A 46 1.52 -1.34 -11.15
CA PRO A 46 0.75 -0.63 -10.15
C PRO A 46 -0.27 -1.56 -9.49
N GLU A 47 -0.35 -1.51 -8.17
CA GLU A 47 -1.31 -2.31 -7.40
C GLU A 47 -2.16 -1.39 -6.54
N LEU A 48 -3.46 -1.71 -6.46
CA LEU A 48 -4.37 -1.00 -5.57
C LEU A 48 -4.07 -1.39 -4.12
N VAL A 49 -3.85 -0.38 -3.29
CA VAL A 49 -3.67 -0.50 -1.85
C VAL A 49 -4.69 0.38 -1.16
N THR A 50 -5.36 -0.18 -0.16
CA THR A 50 -6.31 0.54 0.68
C THR A 50 -5.67 0.80 2.04
N ILE A 51 -5.50 2.06 2.38
CA ILE A 51 -5.00 2.45 3.70
C ILE A 51 -6.19 2.89 4.53
N GLY A 52 -6.60 2.01 5.43
CA GLY A 52 -7.77 2.22 6.26
C GLY A 52 -7.86 3.55 6.94
N SER A 53 -6.83 3.89 7.70
CA SER A 53 -6.75 5.15 8.44
C SER A 53 -6.88 6.41 7.58
N ARG A 54 -6.81 6.28 6.24
CA ARG A 54 -7.00 7.37 5.28
C ARG A 54 -8.34 7.31 4.54
N CYS A 55 -9.12 6.25 4.75
CA CYS A 55 -10.44 6.09 4.15
C CYS A 55 -11.46 6.91 4.94
N ILE A 56 -12.27 7.72 4.25
CA ILE A 56 -13.37 8.48 4.85
C ILE A 56 -14.74 7.78 4.66
N GLY A 57 -14.75 6.55 4.15
CA GLY A 57 -15.99 5.79 3.93
C GLY A 57 -16.89 6.32 2.81
N CYS A 58 -16.35 7.05 1.83
CA CYS A 58 -17.17 7.66 0.76
C CYS A 58 -17.81 6.65 -0.22
N GLY A 59 -17.37 5.39 -0.22
CA GLY A 59 -17.93 4.34 -1.08
C GLY A 59 -17.59 4.46 -2.57
N MET A 60 -16.89 5.51 -3.01
CA MET A 60 -16.57 5.73 -4.44
C MET A 60 -15.79 4.58 -5.06
N CYS A 61 -14.85 3.99 -4.32
CA CYS A 61 -14.07 2.84 -4.79
C CYS A 61 -14.93 1.63 -5.13
N ILE A 62 -16.05 1.43 -4.44
CA ILE A 62 -17.00 0.33 -4.70
C ILE A 62 -17.76 0.60 -5.99
N LEU A 63 -18.27 1.82 -6.15
CA LEU A 63 -19.08 2.21 -7.29
C LEU A 63 -18.32 2.13 -8.62
N VAL A 64 -17.02 2.46 -8.61
CA VAL A 64 -16.20 2.48 -9.83
C VAL A 64 -15.48 1.16 -10.12
N CYS A 65 -15.47 0.20 -9.19
CA CYS A 65 -14.71 -1.03 -9.36
C CYS A 65 -15.42 -2.00 -10.32
N PRO A 66 -14.86 -2.30 -11.50
CA PRO A 66 -15.50 -3.22 -12.46
C PRO A 66 -15.48 -4.68 -11.98
N ASN A 67 -14.59 -5.00 -11.04
CA ASN A 67 -14.36 -6.36 -10.57
C ASN A 67 -15.06 -6.67 -9.24
N GLY A 68 -15.77 -5.69 -8.63
CA GLY A 68 -16.42 -5.90 -7.34
C GLY A 68 -15.46 -6.27 -6.20
N ALA A 69 -14.19 -5.87 -6.28
CA ALA A 69 -13.13 -6.35 -5.39
C ALA A 69 -13.09 -5.69 -3.99
N VAL A 70 -14.01 -4.75 -3.73
CA VAL A 70 -13.95 -3.83 -2.58
C VAL A 70 -15.32 -3.74 -1.93
N ALA A 71 -15.36 -3.82 -0.59
CA ALA A 71 -16.57 -3.62 0.21
C ALA A 71 -16.34 -2.61 1.34
N LEU A 72 -17.41 -1.97 1.82
CA LEU A 72 -17.36 -1.15 3.02
C LEU A 72 -17.39 -2.09 4.23
N SER A 73 -16.40 -1.97 5.11
CA SER A 73 -16.48 -2.53 6.46
C SER A 73 -17.33 -1.61 7.35
N ALA A 74 -18.06 -2.19 8.31
CA ALA A 74 -18.75 -1.41 9.34
C ALA A 74 -17.73 -0.52 10.09
N PRO A 75 -18.15 0.65 10.63
CA PRO A 75 -17.24 1.52 11.37
C PRO A 75 -16.62 0.73 12.52
N ALA A 76 -15.30 0.56 12.49
CA ALA A 76 -14.56 -0.09 13.55
C ALA A 76 -14.70 0.77 14.81
N VAL A 77 -15.34 0.21 15.83
CA VAL A 77 -15.19 0.68 17.20
C VAL A 77 -13.75 0.30 17.58
N ASP A 78 -12.89 1.30 17.58
CA ASP A 78 -11.55 1.30 18.17
C ASP A 78 -10.56 0.25 17.63
N SER A 79 -9.80 0.58 16.58
CA SER A 79 -8.42 0.07 16.36
C SER A 79 -7.79 0.65 15.08
N GLU A 80 -6.48 0.90 15.13
CA GLU A 80 -5.65 1.66 14.19
C GLU A 80 -5.54 1.14 12.73
N ASN A 81 -6.36 0.17 12.28
CA ASN A 81 -6.28 -0.35 10.92
C ASN A 81 -7.68 -0.66 10.36
N GLN A 82 -8.29 0.31 9.67
CA GLN A 82 -9.50 0.05 8.87
C GLN A 82 -9.14 -0.75 7.61
N GLU A 83 -9.00 -2.07 7.69
CA GLU A 83 -8.85 -2.85 6.46
C GLU A 83 -10.15 -2.77 5.64
N VAL A 84 -10.04 -2.17 4.45
CA VAL A 84 -10.98 -2.41 3.37
C VAL A 84 -10.69 -3.82 2.90
N THR A 85 -11.51 -4.76 3.34
CA THR A 85 -11.29 -6.17 3.07
C THR A 85 -11.55 -6.44 1.59
N ARG A 86 -10.60 -7.14 0.96
CA ARG A 86 -10.82 -7.73 -0.38
C ARG A 86 -11.99 -8.70 -0.24
N THR A 87 -12.99 -8.55 -1.09
CA THR A 87 -14.03 -9.58 -1.26
C THR A 87 -13.33 -10.87 -1.72
N PRO A 88 -13.74 -12.07 -1.29
CA PRO A 88 -13.14 -13.33 -1.73
C PRO A 88 -13.07 -13.47 -3.25
#